data_AF-A0A7V5VLM6-F1
#
_entry.id   AF-A0A7V5VLM6-F1
#
_cell.length_a   1.000
_cell.length_b   1.000
_cell.length_c   1.000
_cell.angle_alpha   90.00
_cell.angle_beta   90.00
_cell.angle_gamma   90.00
#
_symmetry.space_group_name_H-M   'P 1'
#
loop_
_entity.id
_entity.type
_entity.pdbx_description
1 polymer ?
#
loop_
_entity_poly.entity_id
_entity_poly.type
_entity_poly.pdbx_seq_one_letter_code
_entity_poly.pdbx_strand_id
1 'polypeptide(L)'
;MGLLVSRRRPREIHRQQGLLSDRWLGYAPWAVLAAHILLAIAYNLATPFGNNGYANTPDEGAHFQYVEFVAREWRLPLFEGYEGVGYEAHQPPLYYFLAAVVYHLFGGAGKGVRLLSTLCSAGVVWLVWLSLRRIAPERPLLALSGMGFAAFLPMHLAIGSAVGNDALTNLLFAAVLYGVLVLLCPHPQPLSHSVGEGGTNSS
;
A
#
# COMPACT_ATOMS: atom_id res chain seq x y z
N MET A 1 11.99 -17.71 63.93
CA MET A 1 11.31 -16.49 63.47
C MET A 1 11.37 -16.44 61.94
N GLY A 2 10.51 -17.22 61.26
CA GLY A 2 10.55 -17.39 59.80
C GLY A 2 9.59 -16.41 59.12
N LEU A 3 10.13 -15.49 58.31
CA LEU A 3 9.37 -14.54 57.52
C LEU A 3 8.54 -15.26 56.45
N LEU A 4 7.22 -15.23 56.60
CA LEU A 4 6.25 -15.61 55.57
C LEU A 4 6.33 -14.61 54.40
N VAL A 5 6.99 -15.02 53.31
CA VAL A 5 6.97 -14.30 52.04
C VAL A 5 5.57 -14.40 51.46
N SER A 6 4.81 -13.31 51.57
CA SER A 6 3.52 -13.13 50.89
C SER A 6 3.72 -13.19 49.37
N ARG A 7 3.37 -14.32 48.75
CA ARG A 7 3.26 -14.43 47.29
C ARG A 7 2.09 -13.56 46.84
N ARG A 8 2.38 -12.36 46.32
CA ARG A 8 1.38 -11.55 45.60
C ARG A 8 0.88 -12.37 44.40
N ARG A 9 -0.42 -12.66 44.36
CA ARG A 9 -1.05 -13.28 43.18
C ARG A 9 -0.84 -12.36 41.96
N PRO A 10 -0.48 -12.89 40.78
CA PRO A 10 -0.48 -12.12 39.56
C PRO A 10 -1.88 -11.53 39.35
N ARG A 11 -1.95 -10.21 39.11
CA ARG A 11 -3.20 -9.58 38.70
C ARG A 11 -3.55 -10.12 37.32
N GLU A 12 -4.55 -10.99 37.25
CA GLU A 12 -5.22 -11.32 36.00
C GLU A 12 -5.80 -10.03 35.44
N ILE A 13 -5.13 -9.47 34.43
CA ILE A 13 -5.69 -8.41 33.61
C ILE A 13 -6.81 -9.08 32.83
N HIS A 14 -8.04 -8.89 33.30
CA HIS A 14 -9.27 -9.25 32.60
C HIS A 14 -9.22 -8.57 31.23
N ARG A 15 -8.76 -9.30 30.21
CA ARG A 15 -8.82 -8.89 28.81
C ARG A 15 -10.30 -8.87 28.48
N GLN A 16 -10.89 -7.67 28.49
CA GLN A 16 -12.27 -7.50 28.07
C GLN A 16 -12.40 -8.06 26.65
N GLN A 17 -13.00 -9.24 26.56
CA GLN A 17 -13.45 -9.85 25.32
C GLN A 17 -14.66 -9.03 24.85
N GLY A 18 -14.37 -7.83 24.34
CA GLY A 18 -15.40 -6.88 23.91
C GLY A 18 -16.10 -7.38 22.65
N LEU A 19 -17.32 -7.89 22.82
CA LEU A 19 -18.57 -7.66 22.06
C LEU A 19 -18.57 -7.49 20.51
N LEU A 20 -17.46 -7.66 19.80
CA LEU A 20 -17.39 -7.58 18.34
C LEU A 20 -16.78 -8.89 17.81
N SER A 21 -17.61 -9.75 17.23
CA SER A 21 -17.17 -11.03 16.66
C SER A 21 -15.93 -10.89 15.77
N ASP A 22 -14.87 -11.67 15.99
CA ASP A 22 -13.59 -11.61 15.24
C ASP A 22 -13.72 -11.60 13.69
N ARG A 23 -14.89 -11.93 13.16
CA ARG A 23 -15.25 -11.88 11.73
C ARG A 23 -15.11 -10.48 11.11
N TRP A 24 -15.38 -9.39 11.85
CA TRP A 24 -15.32 -8.04 11.27
C TRP A 24 -13.88 -7.64 10.90
N LEU A 25 -12.87 -8.15 11.63
CA LEU A 25 -11.45 -7.94 11.31
C LEU A 25 -11.04 -8.57 9.97
N GLY A 26 -11.81 -9.55 9.47
CA GLY A 26 -11.62 -10.10 8.13
C GLY A 26 -12.10 -9.14 7.02
N TYR A 27 -13.16 -8.38 7.27
CA TYR A 27 -13.77 -7.49 6.29
C TYR A 27 -13.26 -6.04 6.37
N ALA A 28 -12.81 -5.60 7.53
CA ALA A 28 -12.37 -4.22 7.74
C ALA A 28 -11.25 -3.76 6.79
N PRO A 29 -10.20 -4.56 6.49
CA PRO A 29 -9.17 -4.16 5.53
C PRO A 29 -9.76 -3.90 4.14
N TRP A 30 -10.69 -4.75 3.69
CA TRP A 30 -11.36 -4.58 2.40
C TRP A 30 -12.23 -3.32 2.37
N ALA A 31 -12.92 -3.02 3.47
CA ALA A 31 -13.69 -1.78 3.58
C ALA A 31 -12.79 -0.54 3.51
N VAL A 32 -11.64 -0.54 4.20
CA VAL A 32 -10.66 0.55 4.14
C VAL A 32 -10.09 0.69 2.73
N LEU A 33 -9.72 -0.42 2.07
CA LEU A 33 -9.21 -0.42 0.71
C LEU A 33 -10.24 0.13 -0.29
N ALA A 34 -11.49 -0.32 -0.19
CA ALA A 34 -12.58 0.17 -1.03
C ALA A 34 -12.82 1.67 -0.80
N ALA A 35 -12.84 2.14 0.45
CA ALA A 35 -12.97 3.55 0.78
C ALA A 35 -11.81 4.39 0.22
N HIS A 36 -10.57 3.89 0.30
CA HIS A 36 -9.41 4.55 -0.32
C HIS A 36 -9.56 4.67 -1.84
N ILE A 37 -9.92 3.59 -2.53
CA ILE A 37 -10.09 3.58 -3.98
C ILE A 37 -11.21 4.54 -4.40
N LEU A 38 -12.35 4.49 -3.72
CA LEU A 38 -13.47 5.40 -4.00
C LEU A 38 -13.08 6.87 -3.79
N LEU A 39 -12.35 7.15 -2.72
CA LEU A 39 -11.88 8.51 -2.42
C LEU A 39 -10.84 8.99 -3.44
N ALA A 40 -9.89 8.14 -3.83
CA ALA A 40 -8.89 8.44 -4.85
C ALA A 40 -9.51 8.65 -6.24
N ILE A 41 -10.54 7.87 -6.60
CA ILE A 41 -11.32 8.06 -7.82
C ILE A 41 -12.10 9.38 -7.75
N ALA A 42 -12.80 9.65 -6.64
CA ALA A 42 -13.53 10.90 -6.47
C ALA A 42 -12.59 12.11 -6.57
N TYR A 43 -11.40 12.02 -5.96
CA TYR A 43 -10.39 13.07 -6.03
C TYR A 43 -9.82 13.22 -7.45
N ASN A 44 -9.53 12.12 -8.17
CA ASN A 44 -9.14 12.16 -9.58
C ASN A 44 -10.20 12.86 -10.45
N LEU A 45 -11.48 12.52 -10.26
CA LEU A 45 -12.58 13.11 -11.03
C LEU A 45 -12.75 14.61 -10.74
N ALA A 46 -12.64 15.00 -9.47
CA ALA A 46 -12.78 16.38 -9.00
C ALA A 46 -11.59 17.26 -9.39
N THR A 47 -10.37 16.71 -9.38
CA THR A 47 -9.14 17.45 -9.71
C THR A 47 -9.03 17.63 -11.23
N PRO A 48 -8.98 18.88 -11.73
CA PRO A 48 -8.79 19.12 -13.16
C PRO A 48 -7.47 18.48 -13.64
N PHE A 49 -7.42 18.11 -14.92
CA PHE A 49 -6.26 17.43 -15.50
C PHE A 49 -5.30 18.43 -16.15
N GLY A 50 -3.98 18.19 -16.02
CA GLY A 50 -2.94 18.93 -16.73
C GLY A 50 -2.50 20.23 -16.05
N ASN A 51 -1.69 21.03 -16.74
CA ASN A 51 -1.14 22.30 -16.24
C ASN A 51 -2.20 23.41 -16.22
N ASN A 52 -3.06 23.36 -15.22
CA ASN A 52 -4.30 24.13 -15.09
C ASN A 52 -4.12 25.43 -14.28
N GLY A 53 -2.89 25.93 -14.14
CA GLY A 53 -2.59 27.21 -13.48
C GLY A 53 -2.76 27.21 -11.96
N TYR A 54 -3.01 26.04 -11.35
CA TYR A 54 -3.05 25.86 -9.89
C TYR A 54 -1.69 25.35 -9.39
N ALA A 55 -1.27 25.80 -8.20
CA ALA A 55 0.03 25.47 -7.60
C ALA A 55 0.26 23.97 -7.26
N ASN A 56 -0.73 23.10 -7.46
CA ASN A 56 -0.80 21.80 -6.79
C ASN A 56 -0.62 20.56 -7.71
N THR A 57 -0.10 20.72 -8.94
CA THR A 57 0.52 19.60 -9.71
C THR A 57 1.36 20.18 -10.86
N PRO A 58 2.49 20.86 -10.55
CA PRO A 58 3.27 21.60 -11.55
C PRO A 58 3.89 20.72 -12.65
N ASP A 59 4.02 19.41 -12.40
CA ASP A 59 4.73 18.42 -13.21
C ASP A 59 3.84 17.36 -13.88
N GLU A 60 2.59 17.18 -13.46
CA GLU A 60 1.68 16.16 -14.03
C GLU A 60 1.58 16.27 -15.56
N GLY A 61 1.53 17.50 -16.07
CA GLY A 61 1.54 17.75 -17.51
C GLY A 61 2.79 17.22 -18.21
N ALA A 62 3.96 17.42 -17.61
CA ALA A 62 5.24 16.93 -18.14
C ALA A 62 5.32 15.39 -18.09
N HIS A 63 4.86 14.77 -17.01
CA HIS A 63 4.73 13.32 -16.96
C HIS A 63 3.79 12.78 -18.04
N PHE A 64 2.65 13.44 -18.26
CA PHE A 64 1.72 13.01 -19.29
C PHE A 64 2.27 13.18 -20.71
N GLN A 65 3.04 14.23 -20.99
CA GLN A 65 3.76 14.38 -22.26
C GLN A 65 4.72 13.21 -22.51
N TYR A 66 5.42 12.75 -21.47
CA TYR A 66 6.25 11.55 -21.56
C TYR A 66 5.39 10.30 -21.81
N VAL A 67 4.28 10.11 -21.09
CA VAL A 67 3.34 8.99 -21.37
C VAL A 67 2.86 9.02 -22.82
N GLU A 68 2.44 10.17 -23.33
CA GLU A 68 1.95 10.33 -24.70
C GLU A 68 3.05 10.01 -25.73
N PHE A 69 4.28 10.48 -25.51
CA PHE A 69 5.41 10.15 -26.36
C PHE A 69 5.65 8.63 -26.41
N VAL A 70 5.72 7.97 -25.24
CA VAL A 70 5.95 6.52 -25.17
C VAL A 70 4.78 5.75 -25.77
N ALA A 71 3.54 6.21 -25.59
CA ALA A 71 2.36 5.58 -26.17
C ALA A 71 2.35 5.64 -27.71
N ARG A 72 2.87 6.72 -28.30
CA ARG A 72 2.95 6.90 -29.75
C ARG A 72 4.16 6.21 -30.37
N GLU A 73 5.32 6.35 -29.73
CA GLU A 73 6.62 6.00 -30.32
C GLU A 73 7.21 4.69 -29.79
N TRP A 74 6.72 4.18 -28.65
CA TRP A 74 7.21 2.98 -27.98
C TRP A 74 8.74 2.94 -27.77
N ARG A 75 9.34 4.11 -27.56
CA ARG A 75 10.77 4.30 -27.29
C ARG A 75 10.98 5.37 -26.24
N LEU A 76 12.20 5.45 -25.72
CA LEU A 76 12.60 6.50 -24.78
C LEU A 76 12.72 7.85 -25.52
N PRO A 77 12.22 8.94 -24.93
CA PRO A 77 12.48 10.28 -25.42
C PRO A 77 13.94 10.66 -25.19
N LEU A 78 14.47 11.54 -26.03
CA LEU A 78 15.72 12.23 -25.76
C LEU A 78 15.45 13.32 -24.72
N PHE A 79 16.31 13.41 -23.70
CA PHE A 79 16.20 14.45 -22.69
C PHE A 79 16.84 15.75 -23.19
N GLU A 80 16.00 16.76 -23.43
CA GLU A 80 16.39 18.07 -23.99
C GLU A 80 16.06 19.22 -23.02
N GLY A 81 16.01 18.94 -21.70
CA GLY A 81 15.64 19.93 -20.68
C GLY A 81 14.16 20.30 -20.75
N TYR A 82 13.84 21.59 -20.87
CA TYR A 82 12.45 22.05 -20.99
C TYR A 82 11.88 21.95 -22.41
N GLU A 83 12.70 21.58 -23.40
CA GLU A 83 12.27 21.37 -24.79
C GLU A 83 11.81 19.91 -25.03
N GLY A 84 11.26 19.66 -26.22
CA GLY A 84 10.83 18.32 -26.63
C GLY A 84 9.70 17.76 -25.76
N VAL A 85 9.94 16.61 -25.15
CA VAL A 85 8.99 15.90 -24.25
C VAL A 85 8.92 16.54 -22.85
N GLY A 86 9.83 17.46 -22.56
CA GLY A 86 9.86 18.20 -21.30
C GLY A 86 10.80 17.61 -20.27
N TYR A 87 10.94 18.34 -19.16
CA TYR A 87 12.01 18.13 -18.21
C TYR A 87 11.88 16.83 -17.40
N GLU A 88 10.71 16.18 -17.38
CA GLU A 88 10.50 14.88 -16.74
C GLU A 88 11.01 13.68 -17.58
N ALA A 89 11.51 13.91 -18.80
CA ALA A 89 12.03 12.84 -19.68
C ALA A 89 13.27 12.11 -19.10
N HIS A 90 13.91 12.66 -18.05
CA HIS A 90 15.02 12.03 -17.34
C HIS A 90 14.59 10.91 -16.37
N GLN A 91 13.29 10.83 -16.03
CA GLN A 91 12.79 9.90 -15.03
C GLN A 91 12.86 8.43 -15.50
N PRO A 92 12.97 7.46 -14.57
CA PRO A 92 13.00 6.04 -14.91
C PRO A 92 11.78 5.59 -15.74
N PRO A 93 11.98 4.75 -16.77
CA PRO A 93 10.98 4.60 -17.83
C PRO A 93 9.78 3.72 -17.50
N LEU A 94 9.90 2.83 -16.50
CA LEU A 94 8.92 1.76 -16.26
C LEU A 94 7.49 2.28 -16.11
N TYR A 95 7.30 3.35 -15.34
CA TYR A 95 5.99 3.95 -15.14
C TYR A 95 5.36 4.38 -16.47
N TYR A 96 6.12 5.04 -17.33
CA TYR A 96 5.63 5.61 -18.58
C TYR A 96 5.23 4.54 -19.60
N PHE A 97 5.94 3.41 -19.65
CA PHE A 97 5.54 2.28 -20.49
C PHE A 97 4.25 1.60 -19.99
N LEU A 98 4.09 1.43 -18.67
CA LEU A 98 2.84 0.91 -18.10
C LEU A 98 1.68 1.89 -18.33
N ALA A 99 1.93 3.18 -18.12
CA ALA A 99 0.98 4.24 -18.36
C ALA A 99 0.59 4.35 -19.84
N ALA A 100 1.50 4.08 -20.77
CA ALA A 100 1.22 4.05 -22.21
C ALA A 100 0.20 2.97 -22.59
N VAL A 101 0.24 1.79 -21.95
CA VAL A 101 -0.79 0.76 -22.13
C VAL A 101 -2.15 1.28 -21.64
N VAL A 102 -2.18 1.90 -20.45
CA VAL A 102 -3.42 2.47 -19.89
C VAL A 102 -3.93 3.63 -20.75
N TYR A 103 -3.04 4.46 -21.29
CA TYR A 103 -3.37 5.53 -22.23
C TYR A 103 -4.18 5.00 -23.41
N HIS A 104 -3.74 3.90 -24.04
CA HIS A 104 -4.47 3.28 -25.15
C HIS A 104 -5.82 2.69 -24.73
N LEU A 105 -5.91 2.08 -23.54
CA LEU A 105 -7.17 1.52 -23.03
C LEU A 105 -8.25 2.58 -22.78
N PHE A 106 -7.84 3.81 -22.45
CA PHE A 106 -8.74 4.92 -22.14
C PHE A 106 -8.76 6.00 -23.24
N GLY A 107 -8.31 5.68 -24.46
CA GLY A 107 -8.38 6.59 -25.61
C GLY A 107 -7.60 7.89 -25.42
N GLY A 108 -6.49 7.86 -24.67
CA GLY A 108 -5.65 9.01 -24.38
C GLY A 108 -6.21 9.95 -23.30
N ALA A 109 -7.27 9.58 -22.59
CA ALA A 109 -7.80 10.39 -21.50
C ALA A 109 -6.84 10.41 -20.30
N GLY A 110 -6.28 11.58 -19.98
CA GLY A 110 -5.36 11.74 -18.84
C GLY A 110 -5.92 11.30 -17.49
N LYS A 111 -7.22 11.54 -17.24
CA LYS A 111 -7.91 11.02 -16.05
C LYS A 111 -7.98 9.49 -16.01
N GLY A 112 -7.99 8.83 -17.17
CA GLY A 112 -7.87 7.37 -17.28
C GLY A 112 -6.47 6.89 -16.94
N VAL A 113 -5.43 7.59 -17.38
CA VAL A 113 -4.03 7.28 -17.03
C VAL A 113 -3.77 7.35 -15.53
N ARG A 114 -4.37 8.33 -14.82
CA ARG A 114 -4.30 8.44 -13.34
C ARG A 114 -4.75 7.16 -12.61
N LEU A 115 -5.59 6.32 -13.22
CA LEU A 115 -6.04 5.06 -12.61
C LEU A 115 -4.88 4.09 -12.35
N LEU A 116 -3.78 4.18 -13.12
CA LEU A 116 -2.57 3.43 -12.82
C LEU A 116 -1.99 3.83 -11.46
N SER A 117 -1.88 5.13 -11.20
CA SER A 117 -1.41 5.66 -9.92
C SER A 117 -2.37 5.28 -8.77
N THR A 118 -3.68 5.26 -9.03
CA THR A 118 -4.69 4.84 -8.04
C THR A 118 -4.56 3.36 -7.70
N LEU A 119 -4.28 2.51 -8.69
CA LEU A 119 -4.00 1.10 -8.46
C LEU A 119 -2.72 0.92 -7.63
N CYS A 120 -1.68 1.71 -7.92
CA CYS A 120 -0.44 1.68 -7.15
C CYS A 120 -0.65 2.13 -5.70
N SER A 121 -1.39 3.21 -5.46
CA SER A 121 -1.67 3.71 -4.10
C SER A 121 -2.50 2.71 -3.29
N ALA A 122 -3.46 2.02 -3.93
CA ALA A 122 -4.22 0.93 -3.32
C ALA A 122 -3.30 -0.26 -2.95
N GLY A 123 -2.36 -0.61 -3.83
CA GLY A 123 -1.34 -1.63 -3.56
C GLY A 123 -0.47 -1.28 -2.35
N VAL A 124 -0.04 -0.02 -2.21
CA VAL A 124 0.70 0.47 -1.03
C VAL A 124 -0.12 0.29 0.25
N VAL A 125 -1.39 0.72 0.24
CA VAL A 125 -2.29 0.58 1.40
C VAL A 125 -2.43 -0.88 1.82
N TRP A 126 -2.53 -1.79 0.85
CA TRP A 126 -2.59 -3.22 1.13
C TRP A 126 -1.28 -3.77 1.69
N LEU A 127 -0.13 -3.36 1.14
CA LEU A 127 1.18 -3.78 1.64
C LEU A 127 1.47 -3.26 3.05
N VAL A 128 0.97 -2.08 3.41
CA VAL A 128 1.03 -1.56 4.80
C VAL A 128 0.27 -2.50 5.74
N TRP A 129 -0.94 -2.91 5.38
CA TRP A 129 -1.71 -3.90 6.14
C TRP A 129 -0.93 -5.20 6.31
N LEU A 130 -0.42 -5.78 5.22
CA LEU A 130 0.34 -7.04 5.25
C LEU A 130 1.62 -6.92 6.09
N SER A 131 2.33 -5.81 5.98
CA SER A 131 3.57 -5.55 6.73
C SER A 131 3.29 -5.47 8.23
N LEU A 132 2.28 -4.71 8.64
CA LEU A 132 1.92 -4.57 10.06
C LEU A 132 1.33 -5.85 10.65
N ARG A 133 0.57 -6.64 9.86
CA ARG A 133 0.10 -7.96 10.27
C ARG A 133 1.25 -8.94 10.50
N ARG A 134 2.38 -8.75 9.82
CA ARG A 134 3.59 -9.56 10.02
C ARG A 134 4.41 -9.10 11.23
N ILE A 135 4.56 -7.78 11.43
CA ILE A 135 5.36 -7.21 12.53
C ILE A 135 4.66 -7.42 13.89
N ALA A 136 3.34 -7.27 13.95
CA ALA A 136 2.57 -7.40 15.19
C ALA A 136 1.33 -8.32 15.01
N PRO A 137 1.52 -9.65 14.87
CA PRO A 137 0.42 -10.59 14.62
C PRO A 137 -0.68 -10.54 15.69
N GLU A 138 -0.29 -10.33 16.95
CA GLU A 138 -1.17 -10.26 18.13
C GLU A 138 -1.99 -8.96 18.23
N ARG A 139 -1.71 -7.96 17.37
CA ARG A 139 -2.32 -6.62 17.43
C ARG A 139 -2.96 -6.24 16.08
N PRO A 140 -4.03 -6.93 15.64
CA PRO A 140 -4.70 -6.64 14.35
C PRO A 140 -5.20 -5.20 14.24
N LEU A 141 -5.63 -4.61 15.36
CA LEU A 141 -6.05 -3.20 15.38
C LEU A 141 -4.92 -2.24 15.02
N LEU A 142 -3.67 -2.53 15.41
CA LEU A 142 -2.51 -1.70 15.05
C LEU A 142 -2.31 -1.71 13.52
N ALA A 143 -2.44 -2.88 12.91
CA ALA A 143 -2.35 -3.02 11.46
C ALA A 143 -3.48 -2.27 10.74
N LEU A 144 -4.70 -2.36 11.26
CA LEU A 144 -5.86 -1.68 10.68
C LEU A 144 -5.73 -0.15 10.82
N SER A 145 -5.28 0.34 11.97
CA SER A 145 -5.01 1.76 12.20
C SER A 145 -3.91 2.28 11.28
N GLY A 146 -2.82 1.55 11.10
CA GLY A 146 -1.74 1.93 10.19
C GLY A 146 -2.18 1.92 8.72
N MET A 147 -2.96 0.91 8.32
CA MET A 147 -3.60 0.86 6.99
C MET A 147 -4.53 2.05 6.78
N GLY A 148 -5.41 2.35 7.74
CA GLY A 148 -6.32 3.49 7.68
C GLY A 148 -5.59 4.83 7.61
N PHE A 149 -4.52 4.99 8.40
CA PHE A 149 -3.69 6.19 8.36
C PHE A 149 -3.07 6.40 6.97
N ALA A 150 -2.45 5.37 6.39
CA ALA A 150 -1.88 5.44 5.05
C ALA A 150 -2.95 5.68 3.97
N ALA A 151 -4.11 5.02 4.09
CA ALA A 151 -5.23 5.12 3.16
C ALA A 151 -5.84 6.51 3.07
N PHE A 152 -5.90 7.24 4.19
CA PHE A 152 -6.57 8.55 4.26
C PHE A 152 -5.59 9.71 4.44
N LEU A 153 -4.29 9.47 4.25
CA LEU A 153 -3.28 10.52 4.26
C LEU A 153 -3.46 11.41 3.01
N PRO A 154 -3.69 12.74 3.15
CA PRO A 154 -3.96 13.61 2.00
C PRO A 154 -2.87 13.55 0.92
N MET A 155 -1.60 13.48 1.32
CA MET A 155 -0.48 13.38 0.40
C MET A 155 -0.48 12.07 -0.40
N HIS A 156 -0.86 10.95 0.23
CA HIS A 156 -0.94 9.65 -0.46
C HIS A 156 -2.08 9.62 -1.48
N LEU A 157 -3.21 10.26 -1.16
CA LEU A 157 -4.33 10.44 -2.09
C LEU A 157 -3.94 11.35 -3.27
N ALA A 158 -3.24 12.45 -3.01
CA ALA A 158 -2.80 13.36 -4.07
C ALA A 158 -1.87 12.64 -5.08
N ILE A 159 -0.86 11.92 -4.58
CA ILE A 159 0.05 11.13 -5.43
C ILE A 159 -0.70 10.01 -6.17
N GLY A 160 -1.60 9.30 -5.48
CA GLY A 160 -2.41 8.21 -6.06
C GLY A 160 -3.44 8.66 -7.10
N SER A 161 -3.66 9.96 -7.25
CA SER A 161 -4.64 10.54 -8.17
C SER A 161 -4.02 11.49 -9.19
N ALA A 162 -2.70 11.43 -9.39
CA ALA A 162 -1.96 12.20 -10.39
C ALA A 162 -1.13 11.30 -11.33
N VAL A 163 -0.86 11.76 -12.54
CA VAL A 163 0.08 11.07 -13.46
C VAL A 163 1.51 11.41 -13.05
N GLY A 164 2.27 10.39 -12.65
CA GLY A 164 3.65 10.53 -12.19
C GLY A 164 4.22 9.21 -11.69
N ASN A 165 5.55 9.07 -11.74
CA ASN A 165 6.24 7.83 -11.35
C ASN A 165 6.25 7.58 -9.83
N ASP A 166 5.99 8.60 -9.00
CA ASP A 166 5.96 8.50 -7.54
C ASP A 166 5.05 7.39 -7.00
N ALA A 167 3.85 7.24 -7.57
CA ALA A 167 2.91 6.22 -7.12
C ALA A 167 3.47 4.79 -7.30
N LEU A 168 4.10 4.54 -8.45
CA LEU A 168 4.76 3.26 -8.72
C LEU A 168 6.01 3.08 -7.86
N THR A 169 6.82 4.12 -7.68
CA THR A 169 7.98 4.11 -6.80
C THR A 169 7.59 3.72 -5.37
N ASN A 170 6.54 4.33 -4.83
CA ASN A 170 6.01 4.01 -3.50
C ASN A 170 5.55 2.55 -3.41
N LEU A 171 4.87 2.02 -4.43
CA LEU A 171 4.45 0.62 -4.49
C LEU A 171 5.64 -0.33 -4.46
N LEU A 172 6.64 -0.09 -5.32
CA LEU A 172 7.83 -0.93 -5.41
C LEU A 172 8.64 -0.89 -4.09
N PHE A 173 8.78 0.28 -3.49
CA PHE A 173 9.45 0.42 -2.20
C PHE A 173 8.71 -0.34 -1.09
N ALA A 174 7.38 -0.19 -1.00
CA ALA A 174 6.56 -0.93 -0.06
C ALA A 174 6.65 -2.45 -0.29
N ALA A 175 6.73 -2.89 -1.55
CA ALA A 175 6.85 -4.30 -1.89
C ALA A 175 8.22 -4.88 -1.48
N VAL A 176 9.31 -4.12 -1.70
CA VAL A 176 10.65 -4.50 -1.24
C VAL A 176 10.69 -4.59 0.28
N LEU A 177 10.16 -3.60 1.00
CA LEU A 177 10.08 -3.64 2.46
C LEU A 177 9.28 -4.85 2.95
N TYR A 178 8.13 -5.13 2.34
CA TYR A 178 7.35 -6.31 2.66
C TYR A 178 8.14 -7.60 2.39
N GLY A 179 8.86 -7.69 1.26
CA GLY A 179 9.74 -8.81 0.93
C GLY A 179 10.85 -9.01 1.96
N VAL A 180 11.49 -7.94 2.43
CA VAL A 180 12.47 -7.99 3.52
C VAL A 180 11.83 -8.51 4.81
N LEU A 181 10.63 -8.05 5.15
CA LEU A 181 9.89 -8.57 6.32
C LEU A 181 9.53 -10.05 6.17
N VAL A 182 9.21 -10.52 4.96
CA VAL A 182 9.00 -11.96 4.70
C VAL A 182 10.23 -12.77 5.05
N LEU A 183 11.42 -12.27 4.69
CA LEU A 183 12.69 -12.95 4.93
C LEU A 183 13.11 -12.90 6.40
N LEU A 184 12.90 -11.76 7.09
CA LEU A 184 13.35 -11.55 8.47
C LEU A 184 12.36 -12.06 9.53
N CYS A 185 11.06 -12.09 9.22
CA CYS A 185 10.02 -12.53 10.13
C CYS A 185 9.22 -13.69 9.51
N PRO A 186 9.75 -14.93 9.58
CA PRO A 186 9.02 -16.12 9.19
C PRO A 186 7.72 -16.25 10.01
N HIS A 187 6.66 -16.72 9.38
CA HIS A 187 5.41 -16.98 10.09
C HIS A 187 5.69 -18.01 11.20
N PRO A 188 5.22 -17.82 12.45
CA PRO A 188 5.36 -18.83 13.49
C PRO A 188 4.82 -20.17 12.97
N GLN A 189 5.71 -21.17 12.91
CA GLN A 189 5.35 -22.55 12.57
C GLN A 189 4.29 -23.00 13.59
N PRO A 190 3.17 -23.62 13.16
CA PRO A 190 2.28 -24.26 14.11
C PRO A 190 3.10 -25.30 14.86
N LEU A 191 3.07 -25.25 16.21
CA LEU A 191 3.72 -26.25 17.05
C LEU A 191 3.24 -27.62 16.57
N SER A 192 4.10 -28.38 15.91
CA SER A 192 3.86 -29.79 15.71
C SER A 192 3.73 -30.37 17.11
N HIS A 193 2.52 -30.71 17.51
CA HIS A 193 2.31 -31.54 18.69
C HIS A 193 3.09 -32.82 18.42
N SER A 194 4.28 -32.93 19.00
CA SER A 194 4.89 -34.22 19.25
C SER A 194 3.90 -34.94 20.16
N VAL A 195 3.01 -35.71 19.54
CA VAL A 195 2.21 -36.72 20.21
C VAL A 195 3.24 -37.57 20.95
N GLY A 196 3.31 -37.38 22.27
CA GLY A 196 4.03 -38.28 23.12
C GLY A 196 3.39 -39.65 22.92
N GLU A 197 4.11 -40.56 22.28
CA GLU A 197 3.88 -41.99 22.45
C GLU A 197 4.13 -42.31 23.93
N GLY A 198 3.13 -42.02 24.75
CA GLY A 198 2.94 -42.66 26.04
C GLY A 198 2.55 -44.10 25.79
N GLY A 199 3.54 -44.94 25.49
CA GLY A 199 3.42 -46.39 25.54
C GLY A 199 3.12 -46.80 26.98
N THR A 200 1.85 -47.01 27.28
CA THR A 200 1.35 -47.59 28.52
C THR A 200 1.76 -49.06 28.64
N ASN A 201 2.19 -49.43 29.85
CA ASN A 201 2.38 -50.78 30.39
C ASN A 201 1.51 -51.89 29.76
N SER A 202 2.12 -53.04 29.48
CA SER A 202 1.53 -54.35 29.84
C SER A 202 2.59 -55.46 29.90
N SER A 203 2.51 -56.21 31.01
CA SER A 203 3.19 -57.47 31.41
C SER A 203 4.49 -57.35 32.19
#